data_AF-A0A0S8IX94-F1
#
_entry.id   AF-A0A0S8IX94-F1
#
_cell.length_a   1.000
_cell.length_b   1.000
_cell.length_c   1.000
_cell.angle_alpha   90.00
_cell.angle_beta   90.00
_cell.angle_gamma   90.00
#
_symmetry.space_group_name_H-M   'P 1'
#
loop_
_entity.id
_entity.type
_entity.pdbx_description
1 polymer ?
#
loop_
_entity_poly.entity_id
_entity_poly.type
_entity_poly.pdbx_seq_one_letter_code
_entity_poly.pdbx_strand_id
1 'polypeptide(L)'
;MKRTYIKRCFLYVVIILSMSFSNSQASSLSITFQGVGLTLGNSREANGIRINFIDSGVEKVNGLNLTLWKPKDNLDFVINGAALGIVGPEAMEINGLALGGVGVVAERIKGLSLGTIGITTTQIKGIAIGGIGIANDGLEGLAIGGIGIANHDMSGIAIGGVGIANHDMNGIAIGGVGIANHDLNGIAIGGIGVANNNVNGITLGGIGVANQDLNGIAIGGIGVANEDVNGIIIGGVGVASEDLDGVAIGGIGAGCQDVN
;
A
#
# COMPACT_ATOMS: atom_id res chain seq x y z
N MET A 1 -21.38 41.68 46.18
CA MET A 1 -20.50 40.58 46.63
C MET A 1 -20.33 39.44 45.62
N LYS A 2 -21.35 38.93 44.91
CA LYS A 2 -21.22 37.77 43.99
C LYS A 2 -20.27 37.94 42.78
N ARG A 3 -20.15 39.14 42.20
CA ARG A 3 -19.34 39.40 40.98
C ARG A 3 -17.83 39.29 41.20
N THR A 4 -17.36 39.54 42.42
CA THR A 4 -15.93 39.48 42.80
C THR A 4 -15.47 38.04 43.03
N TYR A 5 -16.36 37.16 43.51
CA TYR A 5 -16.08 35.74 43.69
C TYR A 5 -15.91 35.01 42.36
N ILE A 6 -16.74 35.32 41.35
CA ILE A 6 -16.64 34.71 40.02
C ILE A 6 -15.30 35.10 39.34
N LYS A 7 -14.88 36.37 39.43
CA LYS A 7 -13.59 36.81 38.89
C LYS A 7 -12.40 36.16 39.61
N ARG A 8 -12.50 35.96 40.93
CA ARG A 8 -11.48 35.26 41.72
C ARG A 8 -11.42 33.78 41.37
N CYS A 9 -12.56 33.09 41.27
CA CYS A 9 -12.60 31.69 40.82
C CYS A 9 -12.05 31.52 39.40
N PHE A 10 -12.39 32.41 38.46
CA PHE A 10 -11.83 32.39 37.10
C PHE A 10 -10.31 32.61 37.11
N LEU A 11 -9.83 33.56 37.93
CA LEU A 11 -8.40 33.80 38.09
C LEU A 11 -7.68 32.60 38.73
N TYR A 12 -8.28 31.93 39.72
CA TYR A 12 -7.71 30.71 40.31
C TYR A 12 -7.71 29.54 39.32
N VAL A 13 -8.74 29.39 38.49
CA VAL A 13 -8.78 28.39 37.42
C VAL A 13 -7.68 28.67 36.39
N VAL A 14 -7.50 29.92 35.96
CA VAL A 14 -6.42 30.31 35.03
C VAL A 14 -5.04 30.11 35.67
N ILE A 15 -4.87 30.42 36.95
CA ILE A 15 -3.60 30.23 37.68
C ILE A 15 -3.28 28.73 37.84
N ILE A 16 -4.27 27.89 38.17
CA ILE A 16 -4.10 26.43 38.26
C ILE A 16 -3.78 25.83 36.89
N LEU A 17 -4.41 26.33 35.81
CA LEU A 17 -4.04 25.99 34.43
C LEU A 17 -2.62 26.43 34.07
N SER A 18 -2.13 27.56 34.62
CA SER A 18 -0.78 28.07 34.36
C SER A 18 0.31 27.41 35.21
N MET A 19 -0.02 26.85 36.38
CA MET A 19 0.92 26.21 37.30
C MET A 19 1.28 24.76 36.93
N SER A 20 0.68 24.21 35.88
CA SER A 20 1.06 22.90 35.32
C SER A 20 2.19 22.98 34.29
N PHE A 21 2.74 24.18 34.04
CA PHE A 21 3.90 24.36 33.14
C PHE A 21 5.20 24.18 33.90
N SER A 22 5.61 22.93 34.11
CA SER A 22 6.97 22.60 34.52
C SER A 22 7.39 21.27 33.90
N ASN A 23 7.68 21.30 32.60
CA ASN A 23 8.82 20.65 31.94
C ASN A 23 8.60 20.65 30.41
N SER A 24 9.49 21.32 29.68
CA SER A 24 9.54 21.35 28.23
C SER A 24 9.96 19.99 27.66
N GLN A 25 9.01 19.24 27.12
CA GLN A 25 9.09 18.37 25.92
C GLN A 25 7.82 17.48 25.83
N ALA A 26 6.64 18.10 25.79
CA ALA A 26 5.33 17.52 25.42
C ALA A 26 4.25 18.54 25.76
N SER A 27 3.98 19.50 24.88
CA SER A 27 2.88 20.46 25.08
C SER A 27 1.57 19.79 24.67
N SER A 28 1.00 18.99 25.57
CA SER A 28 -0.32 18.40 25.37
C SER A 28 -1.30 18.78 26.48
N LEU A 29 -2.56 18.91 26.10
CA LEU A 29 -3.70 19.06 27.00
C LEU A 29 -4.57 17.81 26.86
N SER A 30 -4.72 17.07 27.95
CA SER A 30 -5.50 15.83 27.96
C SER A 30 -6.70 15.96 28.89
N ILE A 31 -7.90 15.72 28.35
CA ILE A 31 -9.16 15.64 29.08
C ILE A 31 -9.60 14.17 29.02
N THR A 32 -9.32 13.43 30.09
CA THR A 32 -9.53 11.98 30.13
C THR A 32 -10.36 11.55 31.34
N PHE A 33 -11.09 10.45 31.18
CA PHE A 33 -11.75 9.72 32.25
C PHE A 33 -11.26 8.27 32.21
N GLN A 34 -10.72 7.77 33.33
CA GLN A 34 -10.09 6.44 33.39
C GLN A 34 -8.99 6.22 32.32
N GLY A 35 -8.26 7.28 31.96
CA GLY A 35 -7.17 7.21 30.98
C GLY A 35 -7.61 7.22 29.51
N VAL A 36 -8.91 7.32 29.22
CA VAL A 36 -9.46 7.44 27.87
C VAL A 36 -10.10 8.82 27.70
N GLY A 37 -9.83 9.51 26.59
CA GLY A 37 -10.48 10.79 26.32
C GLY A 37 -9.89 11.55 25.13
N LEU A 38 -9.83 12.88 25.26
CA LEU A 38 -9.34 13.78 24.23
C LEU A 38 -7.95 14.30 24.60
N THR A 39 -6.97 14.12 23.72
CA THR A 39 -5.63 14.67 23.84
C THR A 39 -5.38 15.67 22.70
N LEU A 40 -5.02 16.90 23.04
CA LEU A 40 -4.64 17.94 22.10
C LEU A 40 -3.14 18.19 22.22
N GLY A 41 -2.38 18.04 21.12
CA GLY A 41 -0.94 18.31 21.09
C GLY A 41 -0.04 17.08 21.23
N ASN A 42 1.25 17.33 21.41
CA ASN A 42 2.28 16.29 21.48
C ASN A 42 2.33 15.64 22.86
N SER A 43 1.54 14.57 23.04
CA SER A 43 1.68 13.59 24.11
C SER A 43 2.39 12.35 23.55
N ARG A 44 3.26 11.72 24.34
CA ARG A 44 3.91 10.45 23.99
C ARG A 44 2.90 9.32 23.81
N GLU A 45 1.91 9.27 24.70
CA GLU A 45 0.85 8.28 24.69
C GLU A 45 -0.54 8.93 24.72
N ALA A 46 -1.51 8.34 24.03
CA ALA A 46 -2.92 8.73 24.14
C ALA A 46 -3.85 7.53 23.92
N ASN A 47 -4.94 7.47 24.71
CA ASN A 47 -6.06 6.56 24.48
C ASN A 47 -7.33 7.37 24.22
N GLY A 48 -8.04 7.05 23.14
CA GLY A 48 -9.23 7.79 22.70
C GLY A 48 -8.96 8.61 21.45
N ILE A 49 -9.20 9.92 21.49
CA ILE A 49 -9.04 10.82 20.35
C ILE A 49 -7.84 11.73 20.61
N ARG A 50 -6.89 11.73 19.69
CA ARG A 50 -5.74 12.64 19.68
C ARG A 50 -5.82 13.56 18.46
N ILE A 51 -5.72 14.86 18.70
CA ILE A 51 -5.67 15.88 17.64
C ILE A 51 -4.40 16.67 17.77
N ASN A 52 -3.69 16.79 16.67
CA ASN A 52 -2.42 17.49 16.65
C ASN A 52 -2.15 18.18 15.31
N PHE A 53 -1.38 19.28 15.37
CA PHE A 53 -1.00 20.00 14.17
C PHE A 53 0.18 19.31 13.47
N ILE A 54 1.26 19.02 14.21
CA ILE A 54 2.48 18.33 13.71
C ILE A 54 2.88 17.29 14.75
N ASP A 55 2.76 16.00 14.43
CA ASP A 55 3.17 14.91 15.32
C ASP A 55 4.67 14.93 15.55
N SER A 56 5.07 15.00 16.82
CA SER A 56 6.46 14.96 17.24
C SER A 56 6.62 14.30 18.60
N GLY A 57 7.53 13.32 18.68
CA GLY A 57 7.81 12.56 19.90
C GLY A 57 6.63 11.73 20.38
N VAL A 58 5.80 11.23 19.46
CA VAL A 58 4.67 10.35 19.79
C VAL A 58 5.13 8.90 19.72
N GLU A 59 4.83 8.13 20.74
CA GLU A 59 5.21 6.71 20.84
C GLU A 59 3.99 5.83 20.56
N LYS A 60 2.82 6.14 21.13
CA LYS A 60 1.64 5.28 21.00
C LYS A 60 0.31 6.00 21.02
N VAL A 61 -0.58 5.64 20.11
CA VAL A 61 -1.99 6.04 20.15
C VAL A 61 -2.88 4.82 20.02
N ASN A 62 -3.79 4.63 20.99
CA ASN A 62 -4.87 3.64 20.91
C ASN A 62 -6.20 4.38 20.69
N GLY A 63 -6.72 4.35 19.46
CA GLY A 63 -7.94 5.06 19.06
C GLY A 63 -7.74 5.85 17.78
N LEU A 64 -8.13 7.13 17.78
CA LEU A 64 -8.09 8.01 16.61
C LEU A 64 -6.93 9.01 16.74
N ASN A 65 -5.99 9.01 15.80
CA ASN A 65 -4.97 10.04 15.64
C ASN A 65 -5.31 10.95 14.45
N LEU A 66 -5.48 12.25 14.71
CA LEU A 66 -5.67 13.29 13.71
C LEU A 66 -4.41 14.17 13.64
N THR A 67 -3.75 14.20 12.47
CA THR A 67 -2.57 15.03 12.21
C THR A 67 -2.84 16.00 11.05
N LEU A 68 -2.56 17.28 11.24
CA LEU A 68 -2.90 18.29 10.21
C LEU A 68 -1.75 18.61 9.25
N TRP A 69 -0.52 18.26 9.61
CA TRP A 69 0.69 18.55 8.85
C TRP A 69 1.71 17.42 8.96
N LYS A 70 2.78 17.50 8.17
CA LYS A 70 3.81 16.46 8.10
C LYS A 70 4.44 16.20 9.50
N PRO A 71 4.36 14.96 10.03
CA PRO A 71 5.02 14.57 11.27
C PRO A 71 6.55 14.73 11.24
N LYS A 72 7.17 14.75 12.41
CA LYS A 72 8.63 14.79 12.61
C LYS A 72 9.02 13.92 13.79
N ASP A 73 10.18 13.28 13.76
CA ASP A 73 10.79 12.65 14.94
C ASP A 73 9.89 11.63 15.66
N ASN A 74 9.38 10.63 14.92
CA ASN A 74 8.44 9.61 15.42
C ASN A 74 8.90 8.19 15.05
N LEU A 75 10.15 7.86 15.39
CA LEU A 75 10.78 6.60 14.98
C LEU A 75 10.00 5.36 15.43
N ASP A 76 9.42 5.39 16.63
CA ASP A 76 8.71 4.24 17.23
C ASP A 76 7.19 4.44 17.32
N PHE A 77 6.61 5.33 16.50
CA PHE A 77 5.19 5.68 16.65
C PHE A 77 4.28 4.54 16.18
N VAL A 78 3.50 3.99 17.12
CA VAL A 78 2.49 2.96 16.87
C VAL A 78 1.09 3.51 17.02
N ILE A 79 0.25 3.29 16.01
CA ILE A 79 -1.18 3.65 16.04
C ILE A 79 -2.00 2.36 15.99
N ASN A 80 -2.80 2.12 17.02
CA ASN A 80 -3.81 1.05 17.05
C ASN A 80 -5.19 1.69 16.94
N GLY A 81 -5.80 1.64 15.76
CA GLY A 81 -7.08 2.27 15.47
C GLY A 81 -7.08 3.00 14.14
N ALA A 82 -7.33 4.31 14.14
CA ALA A 82 -7.43 5.13 12.95
C ALA A 82 -6.41 6.26 12.95
N ALA A 83 -5.70 6.44 11.83
CA ALA A 83 -4.77 7.53 11.57
C ALA A 83 -5.28 8.36 10.40
N LEU A 84 -5.61 9.63 10.63
CA LEU A 84 -6.08 10.56 9.59
C LEU A 84 -5.09 11.72 9.49
N GLY A 85 -4.58 11.96 8.29
CA GLY A 85 -3.63 13.04 8.03
C GLY A 85 -4.01 13.86 6.82
N ILE A 86 -4.01 15.20 6.92
CA ILE A 86 -4.24 16.06 5.73
C ILE A 86 -3.11 15.87 4.71
N VAL A 87 -1.86 15.99 5.16
CA VAL A 87 -0.68 15.64 4.35
C VAL A 87 -0.50 14.11 4.36
N GLY A 88 -0.73 13.49 5.50
CA GLY A 88 -0.60 12.04 5.62
C GLY A 88 -0.13 11.63 7.00
N PRO A 89 -0.66 10.53 7.56
CA PRO A 89 -0.05 9.95 8.75
C PRO A 89 1.33 9.38 8.41
N GLU A 90 2.27 9.58 9.34
CA GLU A 90 3.61 8.99 9.32
C GLU A 90 3.84 8.29 10.67
N ALA A 91 4.05 6.97 10.64
CA ALA A 91 4.18 6.14 11.83
C ALA A 91 5.05 4.91 11.54
N MET A 92 5.65 4.32 12.57
CA MET A 92 6.32 3.02 12.42
C MET A 92 5.30 1.93 12.05
N GLU A 93 4.22 1.83 12.83
CA GLU A 93 3.19 0.82 12.64
C GLU A 93 1.78 1.40 12.75
N ILE A 94 0.93 1.09 11.78
CA ILE A 94 -0.50 1.42 11.82
C ILE A 94 -1.31 0.13 11.77
N ASN A 95 -1.97 -0.19 12.88
CA ASN A 95 -2.88 -1.30 13.02
C ASN A 95 -4.32 -0.79 12.97
N GLY A 96 -4.95 -0.87 11.79
CA GLY A 96 -6.33 -0.46 11.56
C GLY A 96 -6.51 0.35 10.27
N LEU A 97 -6.92 1.61 10.39
CA LEU A 97 -7.24 2.50 9.28
C LEU A 97 -6.18 3.61 9.13
N ALA A 98 -5.67 3.82 7.93
CA ALA A 98 -4.83 4.97 7.59
C ALA A 98 -5.43 5.75 6.42
N LEU A 99 -5.85 7.00 6.63
CA LEU A 99 -6.32 7.89 5.55
C LEU A 99 -5.39 9.10 5.44
N GLY A 100 -4.70 9.20 4.31
CA GLY A 100 -3.83 10.32 3.97
C GLY A 100 -4.41 11.17 2.85
N GLY A 101 -4.62 12.46 3.14
CA GLY A 101 -5.12 13.43 2.16
C GLY A 101 -4.14 13.70 1.02
N VAL A 102 -2.84 13.43 1.22
CA VAL A 102 -1.83 13.33 0.15
C VAL A 102 -1.30 11.89 0.07
N GLY A 103 -0.79 11.33 1.17
CA GLY A 103 -0.34 9.94 1.17
C GLY A 103 -0.28 9.31 2.55
N VAL A 104 0.04 8.03 2.61
CA VAL A 104 0.29 7.31 3.87
C VAL A 104 1.71 6.80 3.86
N VAL A 105 2.46 7.10 4.91
CA VAL A 105 3.84 6.62 5.10
C VAL A 105 3.90 5.81 6.38
N ALA A 106 4.28 4.54 6.30
CA ALA A 106 4.55 3.77 7.50
C ALA A 106 5.50 2.61 7.22
N GLU A 107 6.25 2.11 8.20
CA GLU A 107 7.02 0.88 7.96
C GLU A 107 6.08 -0.32 7.78
N ARG A 108 5.07 -0.43 8.65
CA ARG A 108 4.10 -1.53 8.63
C ARG A 108 2.67 -1.02 8.71
N ILE A 109 1.81 -1.52 7.84
CA ILE A 109 0.38 -1.29 7.88
C ILE A 109 -0.33 -2.64 7.97
N LYS A 110 -1.16 -2.82 9.00
CA LYS A 110 -2.09 -3.95 9.10
C LYS A 110 -3.52 -3.42 9.09
N GLY A 111 -4.25 -3.64 8.01
CA GLY A 111 -5.63 -3.17 7.84
C GLY A 111 -5.86 -2.45 6.52
N LEU A 112 -6.46 -1.26 6.57
CA LEU A 112 -6.85 -0.48 5.39
C LEU A 112 -6.04 0.82 5.30
N SER A 113 -5.38 1.06 4.18
CA SER A 113 -4.72 2.33 3.85
C SER A 113 -5.28 2.96 2.57
N LEU A 114 -5.52 4.26 2.62
CA LEU A 114 -5.95 5.09 1.49
C LEU A 114 -5.10 6.35 1.42
N GLY A 115 -4.39 6.53 0.31
CA GLY A 115 -3.63 7.75 -0.01
C GLY A 115 -4.07 8.32 -1.35
N THR A 116 -4.37 9.61 -1.42
CA THR A 116 -4.85 10.25 -2.66
C THR A 116 -3.78 10.27 -3.76
N ILE A 117 -2.52 10.46 -3.39
CA ILE A 117 -1.35 10.30 -4.27
C ILE A 117 -0.85 8.88 -4.13
N GLY A 118 -0.44 8.46 -2.93
CA GLY A 118 0.10 7.12 -2.80
C GLY A 118 0.36 6.66 -1.39
N ILE A 119 0.75 5.39 -1.33
CA ILE A 119 1.11 4.71 -0.10
C ILE A 119 2.55 4.24 -0.26
N THR A 120 3.40 4.61 0.69
CA THR A 120 4.80 4.21 0.73
C THR A 120 5.07 3.53 2.04
N THR A 121 5.46 2.26 1.99
CA THR A 121 5.59 1.44 3.19
C THR A 121 6.47 0.24 2.94
N THR A 122 7.11 -0.31 3.96
CA THR A 122 7.86 -1.55 3.79
C THR A 122 6.89 -2.72 3.66
N GLN A 123 5.92 -2.86 4.57
CA GLN A 123 4.98 -3.98 4.57
C GLN A 123 3.52 -3.58 4.74
N ILE A 124 2.66 -4.14 3.90
CA ILE A 124 1.20 -4.07 4.02
C ILE A 124 0.64 -5.47 4.23
N LYS A 125 -0.21 -5.63 5.25
CA LYS A 125 -1.11 -6.75 5.39
C LYS A 125 -2.55 -6.24 5.41
N GLY A 126 -3.29 -6.43 4.32
CA GLY A 126 -4.67 -5.98 4.19
C GLY A 126 -4.95 -5.30 2.85
N ILE A 127 -5.53 -4.11 2.87
CA ILE A 127 -5.98 -3.39 1.68
C ILE A 127 -5.26 -2.05 1.58
N ALA A 128 -4.63 -1.79 0.44
CA ALA A 128 -3.99 -0.52 0.12
C ALA A 128 -4.57 0.07 -1.17
N ILE A 129 -4.95 1.35 -1.11
CA ILE A 129 -5.49 2.09 -2.25
C ILE A 129 -4.71 3.40 -2.40
N GLY A 130 -3.92 3.50 -3.48
CA GLY A 130 -3.15 4.68 -3.85
C GLY A 130 -3.72 5.32 -5.12
N GLY A 131 -4.12 6.59 -5.06
CA GLY A 131 -4.74 7.26 -6.21
C GLY A 131 -3.81 7.41 -7.42
N ILE A 132 -2.50 7.56 -7.22
CA ILE A 132 -1.46 7.45 -8.25
C ILE A 132 -0.79 6.08 -8.13
N GLY A 133 -0.30 5.70 -6.96
CA GLY A 133 0.33 4.39 -6.84
C GLY A 133 0.69 3.93 -5.45
N ILE A 134 1.17 2.70 -5.39
CA ILE A 134 1.60 2.04 -4.16
C ILE A 134 3.02 1.56 -4.39
N ALA A 135 3.91 1.93 -3.47
CA ALA A 135 5.31 1.49 -3.45
C ALA A 135 5.58 0.79 -2.12
N ASN A 136 5.90 -0.50 -2.15
CA ASN A 136 6.25 -1.24 -0.95
C ASN A 136 7.23 -2.39 -1.19
N ASP A 137 7.79 -2.95 -0.12
CA ASP A 137 8.66 -4.12 -0.25
C ASP A 137 7.83 -5.41 -0.20
N GLY A 138 6.82 -5.50 0.68
CA GLY A 138 5.97 -6.67 0.79
C GLY A 138 4.49 -6.34 0.96
N LEU A 139 3.63 -7.00 0.21
CA LEU A 139 2.18 -6.87 0.36
C LEU A 139 1.47 -8.22 0.42
N GLU A 140 0.67 -8.41 1.47
CA GLU A 140 -0.26 -9.53 1.63
C GLU A 140 -1.70 -8.99 1.63
N GLY A 141 -2.45 -9.22 0.56
CA GLY A 141 -3.86 -8.82 0.44
C GLY A 141 -4.20 -8.16 -0.89
N LEU A 142 -4.78 -6.95 -0.85
CA LEU A 142 -5.28 -6.22 -2.02
C LEU A 142 -4.56 -4.89 -2.19
N ALA A 143 -4.05 -4.63 -3.40
CA ALA A 143 -3.45 -3.38 -3.80
C ALA A 143 -4.18 -2.79 -5.00
N ILE A 144 -4.56 -1.51 -4.92
CA ILE A 144 -5.15 -0.76 -6.03
C ILE A 144 -4.37 0.54 -6.24
N GLY A 145 -3.66 0.64 -7.36
CA GLY A 145 -2.92 1.82 -7.79
C GLY A 145 -3.55 2.47 -9.02
N GLY A 146 -3.92 3.74 -8.95
CA GLY A 146 -4.58 4.41 -10.08
C GLY A 146 -3.72 4.52 -11.34
N ILE A 147 -2.40 4.70 -11.19
CA ILE A 147 -1.41 4.55 -12.27
C ILE A 147 -0.72 3.21 -12.13
N GLY A 148 -0.15 2.88 -10.96
CA GLY A 148 0.54 1.60 -10.85
C GLY A 148 0.92 1.16 -9.45
N ILE A 149 1.37 -0.08 -9.39
CA ILE A 149 1.85 -0.74 -8.18
C ILE A 149 3.27 -1.19 -8.46
N ALA A 150 4.19 -0.81 -7.58
CA ALA A 150 5.56 -1.29 -7.59
C ALA A 150 5.82 -1.97 -6.24
N ASN A 151 6.15 -3.26 -6.26
CA ASN A 151 6.60 -3.93 -5.05
C ASN A 151 7.73 -4.94 -5.30
N HIS A 152 8.34 -5.41 -4.23
CA HIS A 152 9.27 -6.54 -4.33
C HIS A 152 8.46 -7.84 -4.31
N ASP A 153 7.75 -8.09 -3.21
CA ASP A 153 6.97 -9.31 -2.99
C ASP A 153 5.47 -9.00 -2.85
N MET A 154 4.64 -9.74 -3.57
CA MET A 154 3.19 -9.63 -3.51
C MET A 154 2.53 -10.99 -3.34
N SER A 155 1.63 -11.09 -2.38
CA SER A 155 0.70 -12.20 -2.22
C SER A 155 -0.74 -11.68 -2.18
N GLY A 156 -1.54 -12.01 -3.18
CA GLY A 156 -2.96 -11.63 -3.27
C GLY A 156 -3.34 -11.00 -4.61
N ILE A 157 -3.99 -9.84 -4.59
CA ILE A 157 -4.56 -9.19 -5.78
C ILE A 157 -3.96 -7.79 -5.96
N ALA A 158 -3.40 -7.52 -7.14
CA ALA A 158 -2.88 -6.22 -7.53
C ALA A 158 -3.64 -5.69 -8.76
N ILE A 159 -4.12 -4.45 -8.68
CA ILE A 159 -4.82 -3.76 -9.78
C ILE A 159 -4.14 -2.42 -10.04
N GLY A 160 -3.46 -2.30 -11.18
CA GLY A 160 -2.79 -1.09 -11.64
C GLY A 160 -3.49 -0.50 -12.86
N GLY A 161 -3.85 0.78 -12.82
CA GLY A 161 -4.55 1.42 -13.94
C GLY A 161 -3.71 1.51 -15.22
N VAL A 162 -2.39 1.72 -15.10
CA VAL A 162 -1.42 1.59 -16.18
C VAL A 162 -0.65 0.29 -16.05
N GLY A 163 -0.02 0.01 -14.91
CA GLY A 163 0.70 -1.25 -14.81
C GLY A 163 1.12 -1.67 -13.42
N ILE A 164 1.63 -2.89 -13.37
CA ILE A 164 2.15 -3.54 -12.16
C ILE A 164 3.57 -3.99 -12.46
N ALA A 165 4.49 -3.65 -11.57
CA ALA A 165 5.89 -4.04 -11.65
C ALA A 165 6.31 -4.66 -10.32
N ASN A 166 6.43 -5.99 -10.29
CA ASN A 166 6.84 -6.71 -9.07
C ASN A 166 8.10 -7.52 -9.32
N HIS A 167 8.81 -7.90 -8.25
CA HIS A 167 9.81 -8.96 -8.38
C HIS A 167 9.09 -10.31 -8.38
N ASP A 168 8.44 -10.63 -7.26
CA ASP A 168 7.74 -11.89 -7.03
C ASP A 168 6.25 -11.64 -6.82
N MET A 169 5.41 -12.28 -7.64
CA MET A 169 3.96 -12.18 -7.57
C MET A 169 3.32 -13.55 -7.35
N ASN A 170 2.65 -13.73 -6.22
CA ASN A 170 1.76 -14.86 -5.96
C ASN A 170 0.29 -14.40 -5.91
N GLY A 171 -0.49 -14.75 -6.94
CA GLY A 171 -1.92 -14.43 -7.00
C GLY A 171 -2.36 -13.82 -8.32
N ILE A 172 -3.11 -12.71 -8.28
CA ILE A 172 -3.73 -12.09 -9.47
C ILE A 172 -3.21 -10.67 -9.69
N ALA A 173 -2.63 -10.41 -10.85
CA ALA A 173 -2.21 -9.08 -11.30
C ALA A 173 -3.07 -8.62 -12.49
N ILE A 174 -3.63 -7.41 -12.43
CA ILE A 174 -4.39 -6.80 -13.51
C ILE A 174 -3.81 -5.41 -13.81
N GLY A 175 -3.19 -5.26 -14.98
CA GLY A 175 -2.59 -4.01 -15.46
C GLY A 175 -3.33 -3.48 -16.68
N GLY A 176 -3.78 -2.22 -16.65
CA GLY A 176 -4.51 -1.64 -17.78
C GLY A 176 -3.69 -1.52 -19.08
N VAL A 177 -2.39 -1.29 -18.96
CA VAL A 177 -1.42 -1.33 -20.07
C VAL A 177 -0.58 -2.60 -19.99
N GLY A 178 0.09 -2.86 -18.88
CA GLY A 178 0.90 -4.06 -18.80
C GLY A 178 1.34 -4.47 -17.42
N ILE A 179 1.90 -5.67 -17.37
CA ILE A 179 2.42 -6.29 -16.16
C ILE A 179 3.84 -6.75 -16.46
N ALA A 180 4.76 -6.43 -15.55
CA ALA A 180 6.13 -6.88 -15.58
C ALA A 180 6.48 -7.53 -14.23
N ASN A 181 6.79 -8.83 -14.21
CA ASN A 181 7.33 -9.47 -13.00
C ASN A 181 8.62 -10.22 -13.31
N HIS A 182 9.43 -10.47 -12.29
CA HIS A 182 10.50 -11.46 -12.43
C HIS A 182 9.89 -12.86 -12.37
N ASP A 183 9.25 -13.19 -11.25
CA ASP A 183 8.57 -14.46 -11.02
C ASP A 183 7.06 -14.24 -10.79
N LEU A 184 6.23 -14.97 -11.53
CA LEU A 184 4.78 -14.97 -11.38
C LEU A 184 4.26 -16.37 -11.08
N ASN A 185 3.63 -16.55 -9.93
CA ASN A 185 2.81 -17.71 -9.59
C ASN A 185 1.33 -17.29 -9.53
N GLY A 186 0.55 -17.57 -10.56
CA GLY A 186 -0.87 -17.23 -10.62
C GLY A 186 -1.31 -16.66 -11.96
N ILE A 187 -2.04 -15.54 -11.94
CA ILE A 187 -2.71 -14.97 -13.12
C ILE A 187 -2.25 -13.54 -13.35
N ALA A 188 -1.79 -13.22 -14.56
CA ALA A 188 -1.52 -11.85 -14.99
C ALA A 188 -2.34 -11.48 -16.23
N ILE A 189 -3.03 -10.34 -16.17
CA ILE A 189 -3.85 -9.81 -17.27
C ILE A 189 -3.38 -8.39 -17.60
N GLY A 190 -2.72 -8.23 -18.74
CA GLY A 190 -2.25 -6.94 -19.27
C GLY A 190 -3.08 -6.50 -20.46
N GLY A 191 -3.58 -5.26 -20.44
CA GLY A 191 -4.39 -4.73 -21.54
C GLY A 191 -3.64 -4.62 -22.88
N ILE A 192 -2.34 -4.32 -22.83
CA ILE A 192 -1.42 -4.38 -23.99
C ILE A 192 -0.56 -5.64 -23.90
N GLY A 193 0.15 -5.84 -22.80
CA GLY A 193 1.02 -7.01 -22.72
C GLY A 193 1.44 -7.40 -21.32
N VAL A 194 1.96 -8.62 -21.24
CA VAL A 194 2.50 -9.20 -20.02
C VAL A 194 3.91 -9.68 -20.33
N ALA A 195 4.88 -9.26 -19.53
CA ALA A 195 6.27 -9.65 -19.67
C ALA A 195 6.78 -10.22 -18.34
N ASN A 196 7.28 -11.44 -18.32
CA ASN A 196 7.92 -11.97 -17.10
C ASN A 196 9.18 -12.77 -17.43
N ASN A 197 10.01 -13.07 -16.43
CA ASN A 197 11.04 -14.08 -16.63
C ASN A 197 10.40 -15.45 -16.47
N ASN A 198 9.91 -15.79 -15.28
CA ASN A 198 9.33 -17.10 -15.01
C ASN A 198 7.86 -16.99 -14.66
N VAL A 199 7.06 -17.88 -15.23
CA VAL A 199 5.62 -17.96 -14.98
C VAL A 199 5.24 -19.38 -14.62
N ASN A 200 4.54 -19.53 -13.50
CA ASN A 200 3.74 -20.69 -13.17
C ASN A 200 2.27 -20.26 -13.08
N GLY A 201 1.52 -20.46 -14.17
CA GLY A 201 0.10 -20.08 -14.23
C GLY A 201 -0.35 -19.53 -15.58
N ILE A 202 -1.14 -18.45 -15.56
CA ILE A 202 -1.85 -17.92 -16.73
C ILE A 202 -1.46 -16.47 -17.01
N THR A 203 -1.07 -16.18 -18.24
CA THR A 203 -0.75 -14.82 -18.71
C THR A 203 -1.61 -14.47 -19.92
N LEU A 204 -2.28 -13.31 -19.85
CA LEU A 204 -3.15 -12.79 -20.91
C LEU A 204 -2.69 -11.39 -21.30
N GLY A 205 -2.29 -11.21 -22.57
CA GLY A 205 -1.89 -9.93 -23.13
C GLY A 205 -2.77 -9.53 -24.31
N GLY A 206 -3.34 -8.33 -24.29
CA GLY A 206 -4.22 -7.87 -25.38
C GLY A 206 -3.51 -7.79 -26.74
N ILE A 207 -2.23 -7.41 -26.76
CA ILE A 207 -1.35 -7.48 -27.94
C ILE A 207 -0.45 -8.70 -27.85
N GLY A 208 0.25 -8.90 -26.73
CA GLY A 208 1.14 -10.05 -26.64
C GLY A 208 1.63 -10.37 -25.25
N VAL A 209 2.21 -11.56 -25.17
CA VAL A 209 2.84 -12.09 -23.96
C VAL A 209 4.27 -12.46 -24.30
N ALA A 210 5.21 -12.06 -23.44
CA ALA A 210 6.61 -12.42 -23.57
C ALA A 210 7.14 -12.98 -22.24
N ASN A 211 7.50 -14.25 -22.17
CA ASN A 211 8.17 -14.78 -20.98
C ASN A 211 9.50 -15.44 -21.35
N GLN A 212 10.38 -15.69 -20.38
CA GLN A 212 11.49 -16.61 -20.62
C GLN A 212 10.98 -18.04 -20.44
N ASP A 213 10.56 -18.37 -19.21
CA ASP A 213 10.05 -19.69 -18.84
C ASP A 213 8.55 -19.62 -18.56
N LEU A 214 7.76 -20.45 -19.24
CA LEU A 214 6.33 -20.60 -18.99
C LEU A 214 5.99 -22.04 -18.59
N ASN A 215 5.52 -22.23 -17.37
CA ASN A 215 4.75 -23.39 -16.96
C ASN A 215 3.27 -23.01 -16.83
N GLY A 216 2.47 -23.31 -17.86
CA GLY A 216 1.04 -23.01 -17.87
C GLY A 216 0.52 -22.48 -19.20
N ILE A 217 -0.23 -21.37 -19.18
CA ILE A 217 -0.95 -20.87 -20.36
C ILE A 217 -0.58 -19.41 -20.63
N ALA A 218 -0.21 -19.11 -21.88
CA ALA A 218 -0.05 -17.74 -22.36
C ALA A 218 -0.93 -17.48 -23.58
N ILE A 219 -1.68 -16.37 -23.55
CA ILE A 219 -2.54 -15.96 -24.65
C ILE A 219 -2.25 -14.50 -25.01
N GLY A 220 -1.85 -14.29 -26.26
CA GLY A 220 -1.59 -12.99 -26.85
C GLY A 220 -2.53 -12.70 -28.02
N GLY A 221 -3.15 -11.51 -28.04
CA GLY A 221 -4.07 -11.14 -29.12
C GLY A 221 -3.40 -11.10 -30.50
N ILE A 222 -2.13 -10.69 -30.59
CA ILE A 222 -1.30 -10.75 -31.80
C ILE A 222 -0.30 -11.89 -31.69
N GLY A 223 0.47 -11.98 -30.60
CA GLY A 223 1.42 -13.08 -30.48
C GLY A 223 1.93 -13.37 -29.08
N VAL A 224 2.54 -14.54 -28.96
CA VAL A 224 3.18 -15.02 -27.75
C VAL A 224 4.61 -15.43 -28.11
N ALA A 225 5.59 -14.94 -27.37
CA ALA A 225 6.99 -15.31 -27.55
C ALA A 225 7.54 -15.76 -26.20
N ASN A 226 7.89 -17.03 -26.06
CA ASN A 226 8.58 -17.52 -24.88
C ASN A 226 9.91 -18.18 -25.27
N GLU A 227 10.85 -18.34 -24.35
CA GLU A 227 12.05 -19.17 -24.61
C GLU A 227 11.66 -20.65 -24.39
N ASP A 228 11.30 -20.99 -23.15
CA ASP A 228 10.92 -22.34 -22.74
C ASP A 228 9.44 -22.41 -22.36
N VAL A 229 8.73 -23.42 -22.88
CA VAL A 229 7.30 -23.62 -22.60
C VAL A 229 7.02 -25.05 -22.17
N ASN A 230 6.45 -25.19 -20.98
CA ASN A 230 5.69 -26.35 -20.54
C ASN A 230 4.20 -25.94 -20.44
N GLY A 231 3.41 -26.24 -21.48
CA GLY A 231 1.99 -25.92 -21.49
C GLY A 231 1.47 -25.38 -22.83
N ILE A 232 0.63 -24.33 -22.79
CA ILE A 232 -0.16 -23.89 -23.95
C ILE A 232 0.14 -22.42 -24.28
N ILE A 233 0.53 -22.15 -25.52
CA ILE A 233 0.70 -20.80 -26.05
C ILE A 233 -0.26 -20.55 -27.22
N ILE A 234 -0.99 -19.44 -27.17
CA ILE A 234 -1.96 -19.06 -28.21
C ILE A 234 -1.73 -17.62 -28.64
N GLY A 235 -1.43 -17.44 -29.93
CA GLY A 235 -1.23 -16.14 -30.56
C GLY A 235 -2.21 -15.94 -31.71
N GLY A 236 -2.90 -14.80 -31.74
CA GLY A 236 -3.87 -14.52 -32.82
C GLY A 236 -3.24 -14.49 -34.21
N VAL A 237 -1.99 -14.03 -34.33
CA VAL A 237 -1.18 -14.06 -35.55
C VAL A 237 -0.16 -15.17 -35.48
N GLY A 238 0.65 -15.22 -34.42
CA GLY A 238 1.66 -16.26 -34.32
C GLY A 238 2.23 -16.45 -32.93
N VAL A 239 2.92 -17.57 -32.79
CA VAL A 239 3.62 -17.94 -31.56
C VAL A 239 5.04 -18.35 -31.87
N ALA A 240 5.95 -18.05 -30.95
CA ALA A 240 7.35 -18.40 -31.03
C ALA A 240 7.83 -19.03 -29.71
N SER A 241 8.54 -20.15 -29.79
CA SER A 241 9.32 -20.70 -28.67
C SER A 241 10.63 -21.33 -29.14
N GLU A 242 11.61 -21.42 -28.24
CA GLU A 242 12.80 -22.25 -28.48
C GLU A 242 12.42 -23.71 -28.17
N ASP A 243 12.07 -23.99 -26.92
CA ASP A 243 11.65 -25.32 -26.47
C ASP A 243 10.15 -25.34 -26.12
N LEU A 244 9.44 -26.35 -26.63
CA LEU A 244 8.02 -26.56 -26.34
C LEU A 244 7.75 -28.01 -25.90
N ASP A 245 7.34 -28.18 -24.64
CA ASP A 245 6.62 -29.35 -24.13
C ASP A 245 5.14 -28.95 -23.99
N GLY A 246 4.36 -29.17 -25.06
CA GLY A 246 2.94 -28.81 -25.07
C GLY A 246 2.38 -28.34 -26.41
N VAL A 247 1.55 -27.31 -26.39
CA VAL A 247 0.71 -26.90 -27.53
C VAL A 247 0.95 -25.45 -27.92
N ALA A 248 1.30 -25.24 -29.19
CA ALA A 248 1.45 -23.93 -29.80
C ALA A 248 0.39 -23.71 -30.89
N ILE A 249 -0.40 -22.65 -30.74
CA ILE A 249 -1.46 -22.28 -31.70
C ILE A 249 -1.21 -20.84 -32.17
N GLY A 250 -0.82 -20.70 -33.44
CA GLY A 250 -0.74 -19.42 -34.14
C GLY A 250 -1.80 -19.36 -35.24
N GLY A 251 -2.50 -18.22 -35.37
CA GLY A 251 -3.49 -18.05 -36.44
C GLY A 251 -2.90 -18.11 -37.85
N ILE A 252 -1.66 -17.63 -38.02
CA ILE A 252 -0.88 -17.68 -39.27
C ILE A 252 0.27 -18.67 -39.16
N GLY A 253 1.01 -18.68 -38.04
CA GLY A 253 2.15 -19.57 -37.88
C GLY A 253 2.56 -19.79 -36.43
N ALA A 254 3.08 -21.00 -36.16
CA ALA A 254 3.71 -21.37 -34.91
C ALA A 254 5.15 -21.81 -35.22
N GLY A 255 6.14 -21.13 -34.63
CA GLY A 255 7.55 -21.45 -34.78
C GLY A 255 8.12 -21.95 -33.46
N CYS A 256 8.51 -23.22 -33.41
CA CYS A 256 9.16 -23.84 -32.25
C CYS A 256 10.44 -24.52 -32.76
N GLN A 257 11.58 -24.34 -32.08
CA GLN A 257 12.82 -24.98 -32.51
C GLN A 257 12.79 -26.47 -32.17
N ASP A 258 12.51 -26.79 -30.89
CA ASP A 258 12.34 -28.15 -30.40
C ASP A 258 10.93 -28.34 -29.81
N VAL A 259 10.28 -29.46 -30.16
CA VAL A 259 8.92 -29.80 -29.71
C VAL A 259 8.90 -31.23 -29.19
N ASN A 260 8.49 -31.41 -27.93
CA ASN A 260 8.36 -32.69 -27.25
C ASN A 260 6.90 -33.07 -26.97
#